data_AF-A0A0M8RTE0-F1
#
_entry.id   AF-A0A0M8RTE0-F1
#
_cell.length_a   1.000
_cell.length_b   1.000
_cell.length_c   1.000
_cell.angle_alpha   90.00
_cell.angle_beta   90.00
_cell.angle_gamma   90.00
#
_symmetry.space_group_name_H-M   'P 1'
#
loop_
_entity.id
_entity.type
_entity.pdbx_description
1 polymer ?
#
loop_
_entity_poly.entity_id
_entity_poly.type
_entity_poly.pdbx_seq_one_letter_code
_entity_poly.pdbx_strand_id
1 'polypeptide(L)'
;MATLLHAHMREFPPIEITLPWLEKDGEPVTVRLMFTTRERKALNKNYFNSLWKAALEAIGAIKAANDKPTGKGRRWEPCRDKMMHALRHLFASEAINEGVDVYTLADLLGHEDPSFTLRRYVHRVTGAVNKARKAIGKRYRLAA
;
A
#
# COMPACT_ATOMS: atom_id res chain seq x y z
N MET A 1 4.39 12.35 -8.62
CA MET A 1 3.82 11.94 -7.33
C MET A 1 3.92 13.01 -6.24
N ALA A 2 5.02 13.76 -6.12
CA ALA A 2 5.16 14.81 -5.08
C ALA A 2 4.08 15.92 -5.12
N THR A 3 3.49 16.19 -6.29
CA THR A 3 2.48 17.25 -6.48
C THR A 3 1.18 17.00 -5.73
N LEU A 4 0.68 15.76 -5.70
CA LEU A 4 -0.55 15.41 -4.97
C LEU A 4 -0.36 15.47 -3.46
N LEU A 5 0.80 15.03 -2.96
CA LEU A 5 1.13 15.14 -1.54
C LEU A 5 1.26 16.61 -1.13
N HIS A 6 1.92 17.45 -1.94
CA HIS A 6 1.99 18.89 -1.68
C HIS A 6 0.62 19.56 -1.72
N ALA A 7 -0.25 19.20 -2.67
CA ALA A 7 -1.61 19.71 -2.72
C ALA A 7 -2.40 19.31 -1.46
N HIS A 8 -2.29 18.04 -1.04
CA HIS A 8 -2.89 17.56 0.20
C HIS A 8 -2.38 18.34 1.42
N MET A 9 -1.06 18.53 1.56
CA MET A 9 -0.48 19.27 2.68
C MET A 9 -0.85 20.76 2.69
N ARG A 10 -1.21 21.34 1.54
CA ARG A 10 -1.72 22.72 1.47
C ARG A 10 -3.18 22.81 1.93
N GLU A 11 -4.01 21.85 1.55
CA GLU A 11 -5.42 21.79 1.94
C GLU A 11 -5.60 21.31 3.39
N PHE A 12 -4.78 20.36 3.80
CA PHE A 12 -4.73 19.75 5.13
C PHE A 12 -3.32 19.93 5.71
N PRO A 13 -3.04 21.08 6.36
CA PRO A 13 -1.72 21.37 6.91
C PRO A 13 -1.24 20.26 7.86
N PRO A 14 0.01 19.77 7.72
CA PRO A 14 0.59 18.82 8.65
C PRO A 14 0.56 19.35 10.08
N ILE A 15 0.29 18.46 11.03
CA ILE A 15 0.23 18.81 12.46
C ILE A 15 1.36 18.17 13.23
N GLU A 16 1.85 18.87 14.25
CA GLU A 16 2.78 18.28 15.22
C GLU A 16 2.00 17.49 16.27
N ILE A 17 2.47 16.27 16.53
CA ILE A 17 2.00 15.46 17.65
C ILE A 17 3.20 14.90 18.40
N THR A 18 3.02 14.66 19.69
CA THR A 18 3.99 13.99 20.54
C THR A 18 3.40 12.68 21.03
N LEU A 19 4.06 11.56 20.72
CA LEU A 19 3.65 10.21 21.14
C LEU A 19 4.87 9.39 21.53
N PRO A 20 4.71 8.36 22.40
CA PRO A 20 5.73 7.35 22.63
C PRO A 20 6.20 6.73 21.31
N TRP A 21 7.51 6.57 21.15
CA TRP A 21 8.12 6.07 19.93
C TRP A 21 8.46 4.58 20.03
N LEU A 22 8.15 3.82 18.97
CA LEU A 22 8.32 2.36 18.81
C LEU A 22 7.55 1.50 19.83
N GLU A 23 7.75 1.76 21.12
CA GLU A 23 7.15 1.05 22.24
C GLU A 23 6.05 1.88 22.89
N LYS A 24 5.10 1.21 23.56
CA LYS A 24 3.96 1.86 24.23
C LYS A 24 4.40 2.90 25.27
N ASP A 25 5.50 2.63 25.96
CA ASP A 25 6.09 3.49 27.00
C ASP A 25 7.47 4.02 26.57
N GLY A 26 7.73 4.07 25.26
CA GLY A 26 8.97 4.63 24.71
C GLY A 26 9.05 6.14 24.88
N GLU A 27 10.27 6.68 24.71
CA GLU A 27 10.51 8.12 24.81
C GLU A 27 9.58 8.90 23.87
N PRO A 28 8.89 9.95 24.34
CA PRO A 28 8.01 10.74 23.50
C PRO A 28 8.79 11.46 22.41
N VAL A 29 8.36 11.28 21.16
CA VAL A 29 8.95 11.97 20.01
C VAL A 29 7.89 12.87 19.37
N THR A 30 8.27 14.11 19.10
CA THR A 30 7.44 15.04 18.33
C THR A 30 7.68 14.83 16.84
N VAL A 31 6.61 14.52 16.10
CA VAL A 31 6.65 14.32 14.65
C VAL A 31 5.55 15.14 13.96
N ARG A 32 5.79 15.48 12.70
CA ARG A 32 4.78 16.13 11.84
C ARG A 32 4.00 15.06 11.07
N LEU A 33 2.73 14.89 11.40
CA LEU A 33 1.83 14.02 10.65
C LEU A 33 1.33 14.71 9.39
N MET A 34 1.59 14.08 8.23
CA MET A 34 1.05 14.53 6.95
C MET A 34 -0.42 14.14 6.75
N PHE A 35 -0.88 13.07 7.40
CA PHE A 35 -2.26 12.58 7.31
C PHE A 35 -2.86 12.41 8.69
N THR A 36 -4.05 12.96 8.91
CA THR A 36 -4.71 12.98 10.21
C THR A 36 -6.19 12.63 10.09
N THR A 37 -6.82 12.25 11.21
CA THR A 37 -8.29 12.20 11.27
C THR A 37 -8.89 13.61 11.24
N ARG A 38 -10.22 13.69 11.11
CA ARG A 38 -10.97 14.95 11.26
C ARG A 38 -10.70 15.64 12.61
N GLU A 39 -10.46 14.85 13.65
CA GLU A 39 -10.14 15.30 15.00
C GLU A 39 -8.67 15.72 15.16
N ARG A 40 -7.89 15.80 14.07
CA ARG A 40 -6.45 16.14 14.08
C ARG A 40 -5.64 15.19 14.96
N LYS A 41 -5.90 13.89 14.83
CA LYS A 41 -5.17 12.82 15.52
C LYS A 41 -4.53 11.86 14.53
N ALA A 42 -3.62 11.03 15.03
CA ALA A 42 -3.03 9.94 14.25
C ALA A 42 -4.12 9.01 13.68
N LEU A 43 -3.97 8.64 12.41
CA LEU A 43 -4.82 7.64 11.77
C LEU A 43 -4.52 6.26 12.37
N ASN A 44 -5.56 5.56 12.80
CA ASN A 44 -5.43 4.16 13.17
C ASN A 44 -5.90 3.24 12.03
N LYS A 45 -5.42 1.99 12.04
CA LYS A 45 -5.73 0.99 11.00
C LYS A 45 -7.23 0.73 10.84
N ASN A 46 -8.01 0.77 11.92
CA ASN A 46 -9.43 0.42 11.90
C ASN A 46 -10.25 1.53 11.24
N TYR A 47 -9.96 2.78 11.59
CA TYR A 47 -10.57 3.95 10.99
C TYR A 47 -10.25 4.03 9.50
N PHE A 48 -8.98 3.89 9.12
CA PHE A 48 -8.61 3.86 7.70
C PHE A 48 -9.33 2.74 6.94
N ASN A 49 -9.37 1.52 7.51
CA ASN A 49 -10.10 0.41 6.89
C ASN A 49 -11.60 0.68 6.73
N SER A 50 -12.23 1.43 7.63
CA SER A 50 -13.65 1.83 7.45
C SER A 50 -13.84 2.84 6.31
N LEU A 51 -12.93 3.81 6.17
CA LEU A 51 -12.94 4.75 5.05
C LEU A 51 -12.71 4.02 3.72
N TRP A 52 -11.76 3.10 3.71
CA TRP A 52 -11.44 2.27 2.55
C TRP A 52 -12.64 1.41 2.12
N LYS A 53 -13.32 0.75 3.06
CA LYS A 53 -14.54 -0.03 2.75
C LYS A 53 -15.67 0.85 2.22
N ALA A 54 -15.86 2.05 2.77
CA ALA A 54 -16.83 2.99 2.23
C ALA A 54 -16.51 3.38 0.78
N ALA A 55 -15.23 3.58 0.44
CA ALA A 55 -14.80 3.86 -0.93
C ALA A 55 -15.02 2.64 -1.86
N LEU A 56 -14.69 1.43 -1.41
CA LEU A 56 -14.95 0.20 -2.18
C LEU A 56 -16.44 -0.02 -2.44
N GLU A 57 -17.28 0.29 -1.45
CA GLU A 57 -18.73 0.21 -1.60
C GLU A 57 -19.23 1.25 -2.61
N ALA A 58 -18.74 2.49 -2.54
CA ALA A 58 -19.14 3.56 -3.45
C ALA A 58 -18.87 3.23 -4.93
N ILE A 59 -17.86 2.40 -5.21
CA ILE A 59 -17.54 1.92 -6.56
C ILE A 59 -18.16 0.54 -6.89
N GLY A 60 -18.98 -0.01 -5.99
CA GLY A 60 -19.64 -1.31 -6.16
C GLY A 60 -18.73 -2.54 -6.03
N ALA A 61 -17.51 -2.39 -5.50
CA ALA A 61 -16.56 -3.49 -5.35
C ALA A 61 -16.87 -4.40 -4.14
N ILE A 62 -17.62 -3.89 -3.16
CA ILE A 62 -18.17 -4.66 -2.02
C ILE A 62 -19.58 -4.20 -1.71
N LYS A 63 -20.36 -5.04 -1.01
CA LYS A 63 -21.71 -4.71 -0.54
C LYS A 63 -21.76 -4.37 0.94
N ALA A 64 -22.62 -3.41 1.30
CA ALA A 64 -23.02 -3.21 2.69
C ALA A 64 -23.82 -4.41 3.19
N ALA A 65 -23.59 -4.75 4.46
CA ALA A 65 -24.30 -5.82 5.16
C ALA A 65 -25.47 -5.29 6.01
N ASN A 66 -25.68 -3.98 6.06
CA ASN A 66 -26.80 -3.33 6.74
C ASN A 66 -27.08 -1.95 6.15
N ASP A 67 -28.30 -1.43 6.32
CA ASP A 67 -28.75 -0.15 5.73
C ASP A 67 -28.31 1.10 6.49
N LYS A 68 -27.39 0.97 7.45
CA LYS A 68 -26.89 2.12 8.22
C LYS A 68 -26.06 3.06 7.33
N PRO A 69 -26.02 4.38 7.57
CA PRO A 69 -25.11 5.25 6.85
C PRO A 69 -23.64 4.88 7.13
N THR A 70 -22.72 5.31 6.27
CA THR A 70 -21.28 5.14 6.47
C THR A 70 -20.85 5.78 7.80
N GLY A 71 -20.08 5.04 8.61
CA GLY A 71 -19.66 5.46 9.94
C GLY A 71 -20.01 4.44 11.03
N LYS A 72 -20.44 4.93 12.20
CA LYS A 72 -20.62 4.10 13.40
C LYS A 72 -21.68 3.01 13.17
N GLY A 73 -21.25 1.76 13.23
CA GLY A 73 -22.13 0.60 13.11
C GLY A 73 -22.43 0.16 11.67
N ARG A 74 -21.88 0.82 10.64
CA ARG A 74 -21.88 0.31 9.27
C ARG A 74 -21.13 -1.01 9.20
N ARG A 75 -21.69 -1.99 8.47
CA ARG A 75 -21.08 -3.30 8.25
C ARG A 75 -21.01 -3.58 6.75
N TRP A 76 -20.02 -4.36 6.36
CA TRP A 76 -19.80 -4.80 4.98
C TRP A 76 -19.61 -6.31 4.98
N GLU A 77 -19.82 -6.91 3.81
CA GLU A 77 -19.48 -8.30 3.58
C GLU A 77 -17.98 -8.58 3.84
N PRO A 78 -17.60 -9.85 4.12
CA PRO A 78 -16.20 -10.23 4.27
C PRO A 78 -15.38 -9.88 3.02
N CYS A 79 -14.33 -9.08 3.19
CA CYS A 79 -13.53 -8.54 2.08
C CYS A 79 -12.03 -8.45 2.43
N ARG A 80 -11.50 -9.48 3.12
CA ARG A 80 -10.11 -9.49 3.63
C ARG A 80 -9.06 -9.27 2.52
N ASP A 81 -9.31 -9.83 1.35
CA ASP A 81 -8.48 -9.73 0.15
C ASP A 81 -8.49 -8.34 -0.49
N LYS A 82 -9.49 -7.51 -0.18
CA LYS A 82 -9.65 -6.15 -0.74
C LYS A 82 -9.31 -5.05 0.25
N MET A 83 -8.83 -5.38 1.45
CA MET A 83 -8.45 -4.39 2.46
C MET A 83 -7.22 -3.57 2.03
N MET A 84 -6.89 -2.51 2.78
CA MET A 84 -5.81 -1.58 2.41
C MET A 84 -4.48 -2.25 2.06
N HIS A 85 -4.14 -3.39 2.68
CA HIS A 85 -2.92 -4.13 2.36
C HIS A 85 -2.87 -4.64 0.90
N ALA A 86 -4.02 -4.75 0.22
CA ALA A 86 -4.09 -5.03 -1.21
C ALA A 86 -3.38 -3.97 -2.06
N LEU A 87 -3.33 -2.70 -1.61
CA LEU A 87 -2.58 -1.63 -2.29
C LEU A 87 -1.08 -1.91 -2.29
N ARG A 88 -0.55 -2.44 -1.18
CA ARG A 88 0.86 -2.86 -1.11
C ARG A 88 1.12 -4.05 -2.04
N HIS A 89 0.18 -5.00 -2.13
CA HIS A 89 0.29 -6.10 -3.09
C HIS A 89 0.23 -5.63 -4.55
N LEU A 90 -0.61 -4.63 -4.85
CA LEU A 90 -0.68 -4.01 -6.17
C LEU A 90 0.65 -3.35 -6.52
N PHE A 91 1.17 -2.48 -5.66
CA PHE A 91 2.46 -1.81 -5.87
C PHE A 91 3.59 -2.82 -6.16
N ALA A 92 3.70 -3.88 -5.34
CA ALA A 92 4.72 -4.90 -5.54
C ALA A 92 4.53 -5.69 -6.84
N SER A 93 3.29 -6.00 -7.22
CA SER A 93 3.00 -6.70 -8.47
C SER A 93 3.38 -5.85 -9.69
N GLU A 94 3.04 -4.55 -9.67
CA GLU A 94 3.37 -3.60 -10.74
C GLU A 94 4.88 -3.38 -10.84
N ALA A 95 5.58 -3.21 -9.72
CA ALA A 95 7.03 -3.05 -9.70
C ALA A 95 7.74 -4.23 -10.39
N ILE A 96 7.32 -5.47 -10.10
CA ILE A 96 7.90 -6.65 -10.74
C ILE A 96 7.52 -6.73 -12.22
N ASN A 97 6.30 -6.35 -12.59
CA ASN A 97 5.87 -6.31 -13.99
C ASN A 97 6.72 -5.35 -14.83
N GLU A 98 7.10 -4.22 -14.24
CA GLU A 98 8.02 -3.22 -14.79
C GLU A 98 9.51 -3.63 -14.73
N GLY A 99 9.81 -4.79 -14.13
CA GLY A 99 11.16 -5.36 -14.10
C GLY A 99 12.04 -4.87 -12.97
N VAL A 100 11.47 -4.28 -11.91
CA VAL A 100 12.20 -4.00 -10.67
C VAL A 100 12.67 -5.32 -10.06
N ASP A 101 13.95 -5.40 -9.72
CA ASP A 101 14.51 -6.61 -9.13
C ASP A 101 14.04 -6.81 -7.69
N VAL A 102 14.17 -8.05 -7.21
CA VAL A 102 13.58 -8.47 -5.93
C VAL A 102 14.27 -7.82 -4.73
N TYR A 103 15.55 -7.47 -4.83
CA TYR A 103 16.27 -6.81 -3.73
C TYR A 103 15.84 -5.36 -3.61
N THR A 104 15.84 -4.62 -4.72
CA THR A 104 15.31 -3.25 -4.76
C THR A 104 13.87 -3.20 -4.27
N LEU A 105 13.02 -4.15 -4.69
CA LEU A 105 11.65 -4.22 -4.20
C LEU A 105 11.57 -4.56 -2.72
N ALA A 106 12.42 -5.46 -2.20
CA ALA A 106 12.46 -5.77 -0.77
C ALA A 106 12.81 -4.53 0.06
N ASP A 107 13.79 -3.75 -0.37
CA ASP A 107 14.19 -2.51 0.29
C ASP A 107 13.07 -1.46 0.26
N LEU A 108 12.45 -1.24 -0.90
CA LEU A 108 11.30 -0.33 -1.04
C LEU A 108 10.11 -0.73 -0.17
N LEU A 109 9.94 -2.03 0.05
CA LEU A 109 8.91 -2.57 0.93
C LEU A 109 9.34 -2.54 2.40
N GLY A 110 10.63 -2.40 2.71
CA GLY A 110 11.18 -2.50 4.06
C GLY A 110 11.15 -3.93 4.61
N HIS A 111 11.40 -4.93 3.75
CA HIS A 111 11.56 -6.32 4.19
C HIS A 111 13.01 -6.59 4.57
N GLU A 112 13.25 -7.00 5.82
CA GLU A 112 14.57 -7.39 6.31
C GLU A 112 15.12 -8.64 5.59
N ASP A 113 14.22 -9.56 5.19
CA ASP A 113 14.54 -10.73 4.38
C ASP A 113 13.90 -10.65 2.97
N PRO A 114 14.71 -10.46 1.91
CA PRO A 114 14.23 -10.46 0.52
C PRO A 114 13.49 -11.74 0.10
N SER A 115 13.76 -12.87 0.77
CA SER A 115 13.08 -14.14 0.52
C SER A 115 11.57 -14.06 0.78
N PHE A 116 11.14 -13.18 1.69
CA PHE A 116 9.73 -12.91 1.95
C PHE A 116 9.04 -12.23 0.74
N THR A 117 9.72 -11.28 0.09
CA THR A 117 9.27 -10.66 -1.17
C THR A 117 9.16 -11.71 -2.27
N LEU A 118 10.20 -12.54 -2.42
CA LEU A 118 10.28 -13.57 -3.45
C LEU A 118 9.11 -14.55 -3.32
N ARG A 119 8.91 -15.14 -2.14
CA ARG A 119 7.82 -16.10 -1.87
C ARG A 119 6.43 -15.52 -2.13
N ARG A 120 6.24 -14.21 -1.91
CA ARG A 120 4.91 -13.59 -2.02
C ARG A 120 4.55 -13.16 -3.44
N TYR A 121 5.53 -12.83 -4.29
CA TYR A 121 5.25 -12.20 -5.59
C TYR A 121 5.83 -12.90 -6.82
N VAL A 122 6.70 -13.91 -6.67
CA VAL A 122 7.29 -14.64 -7.82
C VAL A 122 6.26 -15.24 -8.76
N HIS A 123 5.09 -15.65 -8.25
CA HIS A 123 4.05 -16.27 -9.07
C HIS A 123 3.31 -15.30 -10.00
N ARG A 124 3.55 -13.98 -9.89
CA ARG A 124 2.80 -12.95 -10.64
C ARG A 124 3.52 -12.36 -11.85
N VAL A 125 4.71 -12.86 -12.19
CA VAL A 125 5.44 -12.40 -13.38
C VAL A 125 4.82 -13.03 -14.63
N THR A 126 3.72 -12.45 -15.10
CA THR A 126 3.06 -12.91 -16.32
C THR A 126 3.99 -12.74 -17.52
N GLY A 127 4.19 -13.82 -18.29
CA GLY A 127 5.09 -13.82 -19.43
C GLY A 127 6.58 -13.69 -19.10
N ALA A 128 7.00 -13.91 -17.85
CA ALA A 128 8.41 -13.83 -17.42
C ALA A 128 9.35 -14.63 -18.33
N VAL A 129 8.98 -15.88 -18.63
CA VAL A 129 9.75 -16.78 -19.47
C VAL A 129 9.89 -16.21 -20.88
N ASN A 130 8.83 -15.61 -21.44
CA ASN A 130 8.87 -14.99 -22.76
C ASN A 130 9.69 -13.68 -22.75
N LYS A 131 9.60 -12.85 -21.71
CA LYS A 131 10.45 -11.67 -21.52
C LYS A 131 11.92 -12.07 -21.41
N ALA A 132 12.24 -13.06 -20.58
CA ALA A 132 13.59 -13.61 -20.41
C ALA A 132 14.13 -14.17 -21.74
N ARG A 133 13.33 -14.98 -22.45
CA ARG A 133 13.70 -15.52 -23.77
C ARG A 133 14.00 -14.43 -24.79
N LYS A 134 13.19 -13.37 -24.85
CA LYS A 134 13.42 -12.22 -25.73
C LYS A 134 14.69 -11.45 -25.36
N ALA A 135 14.92 -11.20 -24.07
CA ALA A 135 16.08 -10.47 -23.57
C ALA A 135 17.39 -11.23 -23.82
N ILE A 136 17.43 -12.51 -23.43
CA ILE A 136 18.56 -13.43 -23.70
C ILE A 136 18.78 -13.55 -25.20
N GLY A 137 17.73 -13.85 -25.97
CA GLY A 137 17.82 -13.95 -27.43
C GLY A 137 18.25 -12.66 -28.13
N LYS A 138 18.04 -11.47 -27.55
CA LYS A 138 18.59 -10.21 -28.07
C LYS A 138 20.11 -10.12 -27.86
N ARG A 139 20.60 -10.59 -26.71
CA ARG A 139 22.03 -10.59 -26.37
C ARG A 139 22.86 -11.55 -27.22
N TYR A 140 22.29 -12.69 -27.61
CA TYR A 140 22.95 -13.68 -28.47
C TYR A 140 22.71 -13.48 -29.98
N ARG A 141 21.98 -12.43 -30.40
CA ARG A 141 21.75 -12.10 -31.81
C ARG A 141 22.80 -11.15 -32.43
N LEU A 142 23.87 -10.80 -31.70
CA LEU A 142 24.94 -9.92 -32.16
C LEU A 142 26.23 -10.66 -32.57
N ALA A 143 26.13 -11.88 -33.07
CA ALA A 143 27.28 -12.64 -33.57
C ALA A 143 26.95 -13.48 -34.82
N ALA A 144 26.21 -12.90 -35.76
CA ALA A 144 26.03 -13.43 -37.12
C ALA A 144 26.16 -12.30 -38.13
#